data_AF-A0A973BT26-F1
#
_entry.id   AF-A0A973BT26-F1
#
_cell.length_a   1.000
_cell.length_b   1.000
_cell.length_c   1.000
_cell.angle_alpha   90.00
_cell.angle_beta   90.00
_cell.angle_gamma   90.00
#
_symmetry.space_group_name_H-M   'P 1'
#
loop_
_entity.id
_entity.type
_entity.pdbx_description
1 polymer ?
#
loop_
_entity_poly.entity_id
_entity_poly.type
_entity_poly.pdbx_seq_one_letter_code
_entity_poly.pdbx_strand_id
1 'polypeptide(L)'
;MSDLLKVWGDGAVNATKLPLMIGTTGPAHANGLYGYCRIFANLPSITELADNPLSVVVPKQPDVRAALSTLIGEAISPKNCPDMMVLIQKLPLEFQVLAMTSAAESCPEIQVEPDVINWFVQHAEELY
;
A
#
# COMPACT_ATOMS: atom_id res chain seq x y z
N MET A 1 -32.20 -0.63 16.94
CA MET A 1 -31.10 -1.13 16.09
C MET A 1 -29.87 -1.15 16.98
N SER A 2 -29.31 -2.32 17.25
CA SER A 2 -28.18 -2.52 18.17
C SER A 2 -26.94 -1.74 17.70
N ASP A 3 -26.17 -1.16 18.64
CA ASP A 3 -24.97 -0.36 18.32
C ASP A 3 -23.90 -1.14 17.54
N LEU A 4 -23.97 -2.48 17.58
CA LEU A 4 -23.09 -3.39 16.83
C LEU A 4 -23.35 -3.40 15.32
N LEU A 5 -24.55 -2.99 14.86
CA LEU A 5 -24.95 -3.02 13.45
C LEU A 5 -24.84 -1.66 12.75
N LYS A 6 -24.30 -0.64 13.42
CA LYS A 6 -24.03 0.66 12.78
C LYS A 6 -22.84 0.52 11.82
N VAL A 7 -22.95 1.17 10.65
CA VAL A 7 -21.85 1.30 9.69
C VAL A 7 -20.66 1.96 10.41
N TRP A 8 -19.47 1.39 10.24
CA TRP A 8 -18.27 1.84 10.94
C TRP A 8 -17.75 3.14 10.34
N GLY A 9 -17.92 4.27 11.05
CA GLY A 9 -17.71 5.61 10.51
C GLY A 9 -16.29 6.20 10.54
N ASP A 10 -15.29 5.49 11.10
CA ASP A 10 -13.98 6.11 11.43
C ASP A 10 -12.78 5.58 10.65
N GLY A 11 -12.95 4.68 9.68
CA GLY A 11 -11.84 4.08 8.90
C GLY A 11 -10.89 3.17 9.72
N ALA A 12 -10.72 3.41 11.01
CA ALA A 12 -9.97 2.59 11.94
C ALA A 12 -10.89 1.58 12.67
N VAL A 13 -10.45 0.33 12.70
CA VAL A 13 -11.10 -0.71 13.51
C VAL A 13 -10.74 -0.47 14.97
N ASN A 14 -11.71 -0.03 15.78
CA ASN A 14 -11.53 0.16 17.22
C ASN A 14 -11.40 -1.21 17.92
N ALA A 15 -10.61 -1.30 18.99
CA ALA A 15 -10.45 -2.50 19.83
C ALA A 15 -11.79 -3.10 20.30
N THR A 16 -12.83 -2.27 20.50
CA THR A 16 -14.18 -2.75 20.86
C THR A 16 -14.81 -3.65 19.79
N LYS A 17 -14.34 -3.59 18.54
CA LYS A 17 -14.85 -4.38 17.41
C LYS A 17 -14.10 -5.71 17.23
N LEU A 18 -12.96 -5.89 17.88
CA LEU A 18 -12.17 -7.12 17.80
C LEU A 18 -12.95 -8.37 18.24
N PRO A 19 -13.73 -8.36 19.35
CA PRO A 19 -14.54 -9.52 19.73
C PRO A 19 -15.56 -9.94 18.66
N LEU A 20 -16.11 -8.99 17.90
CA LEU A 20 -17.04 -9.27 16.81
C LEU A 20 -16.32 -9.99 15.66
N MET A 21 -15.13 -9.52 15.27
CA MET A 21 -14.32 -10.17 14.24
C MET A 21 -13.87 -11.57 14.65
N ILE A 22 -13.49 -11.75 15.93
CA ILE A 22 -13.15 -13.06 16.50
C ILE A 22 -14.35 -14.01 16.41
N GLY A 23 -15.55 -13.52 16.73
CA GLY A 23 -16.78 -14.30 16.63
C GLY A 23 -17.13 -14.75 15.20
N THR A 24 -16.73 -13.98 14.18
CA THR A 24 -17.04 -14.28 12.77
C THR A 24 -15.97 -15.11 12.06
N THR A 25 -14.68 -14.84 12.32
CA THR A 25 -13.55 -15.41 11.54
C THR A 25 -12.63 -16.31 12.36
N GLY A 26 -12.86 -16.38 13.68
CA GLY A 26 -11.98 -17.04 14.63
C GLY A 26 -10.81 -16.15 15.07
N PRO A 27 -10.17 -16.49 16.21
CA PRO A 27 -9.18 -15.62 16.84
C PRO A 27 -7.91 -15.40 16.02
N ALA A 28 -7.46 -16.39 15.24
CA ALA A 28 -6.24 -16.26 14.44
C ALA A 28 -6.39 -15.22 13.32
N HIS A 29 -7.43 -15.38 12.49
CA HIS A 29 -7.69 -14.48 11.36
C HIS A 29 -8.10 -13.08 11.81
N ALA A 30 -8.91 -12.98 12.86
CA ALA A 30 -9.37 -11.70 13.39
C ALA A 30 -8.22 -10.81 13.88
N ASN A 31 -7.24 -11.39 14.57
CA ASN A 31 -6.08 -10.62 15.06
C ASN A 31 -5.17 -10.17 13.90
N GLY A 32 -4.95 -11.03 12.90
CA GLY A 32 -4.19 -10.66 11.71
C GLY A 32 -4.85 -9.52 10.93
N LEU A 33 -6.15 -9.64 10.65
CA LEU A 33 -6.92 -8.61 9.97
C LEU A 33 -6.96 -7.30 10.78
N TYR A 34 -7.15 -7.38 12.09
CA TYR A 34 -7.12 -6.20 12.97
C TYR A 34 -5.78 -5.45 12.90
N GLY A 35 -4.66 -6.19 12.94
CA GLY A 35 -3.33 -5.63 12.79
C GLY A 35 -3.16 -4.94 11.44
N TYR A 36 -3.56 -5.60 10.36
CA TYR A 36 -3.53 -5.04 9.01
C TYR A 36 -4.32 -3.73 8.90
N CYS A 37 -5.59 -3.71 9.33
CA CYS A 37 -6.43 -2.52 9.26
C CYS A 37 -5.86 -1.34 10.05
N ARG A 38 -5.18 -1.61 11.17
CA ARG A 38 -4.56 -0.56 11.98
C ARG A 38 -3.32 0.02 11.30
N ILE A 39 -2.51 -0.80 10.65
CA ILE A 39 -1.39 -0.31 9.84
C ILE A 39 -1.94 0.50 8.68
N PHE A 40 -2.92 -0.05 7.95
CA PHE A 40 -3.52 0.58 6.77
C PHE A 40 -4.15 1.95 7.07
N ALA A 41 -4.85 2.10 8.19
CA ALA A 41 -5.46 3.36 8.60
C ALA A 41 -4.46 4.48 8.95
N ASN A 42 -3.19 4.15 9.19
CA ASN A 42 -2.15 5.14 9.47
C ASN A 42 -1.34 5.55 8.22
N LEU A 43 -1.67 5.00 7.04
CA LEU A 43 -1.01 5.42 5.81
C LEU A 43 -1.49 6.81 5.35
N PRO A 44 -0.59 7.59 4.72
CA PRO A 44 -0.97 8.84 4.07
C PRO A 44 -1.97 8.60 2.94
N SER A 45 -2.80 9.61 2.65
CA SER A 45 -3.75 9.51 1.54
C SER A 45 -3.01 9.45 0.19
N ILE A 46 -3.56 8.71 -0.76
CA ILE A 46 -3.04 8.62 -2.14
C ILE A 46 -2.92 10.01 -2.78
N THR A 47 -3.87 10.91 -2.49
CA THR A 47 -3.84 12.29 -3.00
C THR A 47 -2.63 13.06 -2.47
N GLU A 48 -2.30 12.90 -1.18
CA GLU A 48 -1.17 13.56 -0.55
C GLU A 48 0.18 13.03 -1.08
N LEU A 49 0.22 11.73 -1.40
CA LEU A 49 1.38 11.10 -2.04
C LEU A 49 1.60 11.64 -3.45
N ALA A 50 0.53 11.80 -4.24
CA ALA A 50 0.59 12.33 -5.59
C ALA A 50 0.97 13.81 -5.65
N ASP A 51 0.48 14.62 -4.70
CA ASP A 51 0.76 16.06 -4.66
C ASP A 51 2.20 16.39 -4.21
N ASN A 52 2.85 15.52 -3.42
CA ASN A 52 4.19 15.81 -2.87
C ASN A 52 5.14 14.60 -2.86
N PRO A 53 5.47 14.00 -4.01
CA PRO A 53 6.28 12.78 -4.10
C PRO A 53 7.69 12.95 -3.47
N LEU A 54 8.22 14.18 -3.45
CA LEU A 54 9.54 14.49 -2.90
C LEU A 54 9.58 14.65 -1.37
N SER A 55 8.47 14.98 -0.72
CA SER A 55 8.42 15.26 0.73
C SER A 55 8.03 14.05 1.58
N VAL A 56 7.55 12.97 0.95
CA VAL A 56 7.12 11.76 1.68
C VAL A 56 8.30 11.11 2.38
N VAL A 57 8.21 11.04 3.71
CA VAL A 57 9.17 10.34 4.56
C VAL A 57 8.84 8.86 4.54
N VAL A 58 9.74 8.06 3.96
CA VAL A 58 9.60 6.60 3.97
C VAL A 58 9.81 6.09 5.41
N PRO A 59 8.78 5.49 6.05
CA PRO A 59 8.89 4.97 7.41
C PRO A 59 9.89 3.82 7.47
N LYS A 60 10.51 3.60 8.64
CA LYS A 60 11.54 2.55 8.83
C LYS A 60 10.98 1.15 9.05
N GLN A 61 9.72 1.05 9.46
CA GLN A 61 9.09 -0.22 9.81
C GLN A 61 8.75 -1.01 8.54
N PRO A 62 9.12 -2.30 8.46
CA PRO A 62 8.91 -3.10 7.25
C PRO A 62 7.42 -3.28 6.92
N ASP A 63 6.57 -3.46 7.92
CA ASP A 63 5.12 -3.65 7.72
C ASP A 63 4.47 -2.42 7.07
N VAL A 64 4.91 -1.22 7.48
CA VAL A 64 4.41 0.06 6.93
C VAL A 64 4.97 0.28 5.53
N ARG A 65 6.21 -0.13 5.25
CA ARG A 65 6.80 -0.07 3.90
C ARG A 65 6.07 -0.99 2.93
N ALA A 66 5.75 -2.21 3.35
CA ALA A 66 4.97 -3.16 2.54
C ALA A 66 3.59 -2.59 2.20
N ALA A 67 2.89 -2.05 3.21
CA ALA A 67 1.60 -1.41 2.98
C ALA A 67 1.70 -0.19 2.06
N LEU A 68 2.76 0.63 2.20
CA LEU A 68 3.01 1.77 1.33
C LEU A 68 3.29 1.36 -0.11
N SER A 69 4.12 0.32 -0.32
CA SER A 69 4.42 -0.18 -1.66
C SER A 69 3.15 -0.66 -2.38
N THR A 70 2.29 -1.40 -1.69
CA THR A 70 1.01 -1.86 -2.27
C THR A 70 0.09 -0.67 -2.55
N LEU A 71 -0.04 0.28 -1.63
CA LEU A 71 -0.85 1.49 -1.82
C LEU A 71 -0.40 2.31 -3.04
N ILE A 72 0.92 2.52 -3.20
CA ILE A 72 1.48 3.25 -4.33
C ILE A 72 1.27 2.48 -5.63
N GLY A 73 1.46 1.15 -5.61
CA GLY A 73 1.24 0.29 -6.76
C GLY A 73 -0.22 0.29 -7.22
N GLU A 74 -1.17 0.17 -6.31
CA GLU A 74 -2.61 0.19 -6.64
C GLU A 74 -3.08 1.56 -7.15
N ALA A 75 -2.47 2.64 -6.65
CA ALA A 75 -2.81 4.01 -7.01
C ALA A 75 -2.19 4.51 -8.32
N ILE A 76 -1.29 3.74 -8.93
CA ILE A 76 -0.63 4.15 -10.15
C ILE A 76 -1.62 4.17 -11.31
N SER A 77 -1.41 5.12 -12.21
CA SER A 77 -2.16 5.32 -13.44
C SER A 77 -1.21 5.94 -14.47
N PRO A 78 -1.51 5.85 -15.77
CA PRO A 78 -0.67 6.48 -16.79
C PRO A 78 -0.53 8.01 -16.63
N LYS A 79 -1.41 8.65 -15.86
CA LYS A 79 -1.37 10.11 -15.62
C LYS A 79 -0.42 10.54 -14.50
N ASN A 80 -0.22 9.69 -13.49
CA ASN A 80 0.59 9.96 -12.29
C ASN A 80 1.82 9.05 -12.18
N CYS A 81 2.08 8.24 -13.21
CA CYS A 81 3.22 7.32 -13.28
C CYS A 81 4.58 7.98 -12.96
N PRO A 82 4.96 9.14 -13.54
CA PRO A 82 6.27 9.73 -13.26
C PRO A 82 6.44 10.13 -11.78
N ASP A 83 5.42 10.73 -11.17
CA ASP A 83 5.45 11.12 -9.74
C ASP A 83 5.47 9.89 -8.81
N MET A 84 4.71 8.85 -9.15
CA MET A 84 4.70 7.59 -8.39
C MET A 84 6.02 6.84 -8.52
N MET A 85 6.70 6.94 -9.66
CA MET A 85 8.00 6.29 -9.85
C MET A 85 9.10 6.94 -9.02
N VAL A 86 9.05 8.26 -8.82
CA VAL A 86 9.94 8.96 -7.87
C VAL A 86 9.73 8.45 -6.43
N LEU A 87 8.49 8.16 -6.05
CA LEU A 87 8.19 7.59 -4.73
C LEU A 87 8.70 6.15 -4.61
N ILE A 88 8.50 5.33 -5.63
CA ILE A 88 8.94 3.93 -5.64
C ILE A 88 10.47 3.88 -5.52
N GLN A 89 11.21 4.69 -6.26
CA GLN A 89 12.68 4.71 -6.22
C GLN A 89 13.27 5.11 -4.84
N LYS A 90 12.47 5.73 -3.95
CA LYS A 90 12.89 6.03 -2.57
C LYS A 90 12.79 4.82 -1.62
N LEU A 91 12.02 3.81 -2.00
CA LEU A 91 11.88 2.60 -1.19
C LEU A 91 13.14 1.72 -1.33
N PRO A 92 13.45 0.85 -0.36
CA PRO A 92 14.44 -0.20 -0.57
C PRO A 92 14.01 -1.16 -1.70
N LEU A 93 14.97 -1.74 -2.43
CA LEU A 93 14.74 -2.54 -3.64
C LEU A 93 13.62 -3.59 -3.50
N GLU A 94 13.61 -4.35 -2.41
CA GLU A 94 12.61 -5.39 -2.15
C GLU A 94 11.17 -4.85 -2.16
N PHE A 95 10.97 -3.63 -1.65
CA PHE A 95 9.67 -2.96 -1.63
C PHE A 95 9.35 -2.28 -2.97
N GLN A 96 10.37 -1.93 -3.76
CA GLN A 96 10.17 -1.43 -5.13
C GLN A 96 9.57 -2.53 -6.01
N VAL A 97 10.13 -3.75 -5.95
CA VAL A 97 9.62 -4.93 -6.67
C VAL A 97 8.18 -5.24 -6.25
N LEU A 98 7.88 -5.17 -4.95
CA LEU A 98 6.54 -5.36 -4.42
C LEU A 98 5.56 -4.32 -4.97
N ALA A 99 5.94 -3.04 -4.96
CA ALA A 99 5.13 -1.96 -5.52
C ALA A 99 4.85 -2.19 -7.01
N MET A 100 5.86 -2.59 -7.78
CA MET A 100 5.74 -2.79 -9.22
C MET A 100 4.93 -4.02 -9.59
N THR A 101 4.99 -5.09 -8.80
CA THR A 101 4.14 -6.27 -9.00
C THR A 101 2.69 -5.90 -8.76
N SER A 102 2.39 -5.21 -7.65
CA SER A 102 1.05 -4.72 -7.34
C SER A 102 0.54 -3.73 -8.40
N ALA A 103 1.42 -2.87 -8.90
CA ALA A 103 1.13 -1.93 -9.97
C ALA A 103 0.77 -2.63 -11.29
N ALA A 104 1.54 -3.66 -11.67
CA ALA A 104 1.28 -4.48 -12.85
C ALA A 104 -0.05 -5.25 -12.76
N GLU A 105 -0.45 -5.66 -11.56
CA GLU A 105 -1.74 -6.31 -11.31
C GLU A 105 -2.92 -5.32 -11.38
N SER A 106 -2.76 -4.13 -10.81
CA SER A 106 -3.82 -3.09 -10.79
C SER A 106 -4.02 -2.44 -12.16
N CYS A 107 -2.92 -2.06 -12.82
CA CYS A 107 -2.93 -1.35 -14.10
C CYS A 107 -1.86 -1.93 -15.05
N PRO A 108 -2.17 -2.91 -15.90
CA PRO A 108 -1.19 -3.55 -16.77
C PRO A 108 -0.61 -2.61 -17.84
N GLU A 109 -1.28 -1.48 -18.11
CA GLU A 109 -0.86 -0.47 -19.10
C GLU A 109 0.46 0.22 -18.72
N ILE A 110 0.82 0.25 -17.44
CA ILE A 110 2.05 0.90 -16.97
C ILE A 110 3.33 0.17 -17.40
N GLN A 111 3.22 -1.12 -17.77
CA GLN A 111 4.40 -1.93 -18.14
C GLN A 111 5.09 -1.41 -19.40
N VAL A 112 4.36 -0.63 -20.19
CA VAL A 112 4.83 -0.04 -21.45
C VAL A 112 5.40 1.36 -21.23
N GLU A 113 5.23 1.95 -20.04
CA GLU A 113 5.71 3.29 -19.74
C GLU A 113 7.25 3.31 -19.69
N PRO A 114 7.91 4.26 -20.38
CA PRO A 114 9.38 4.37 -20.43
C PRO A 114 10.03 4.44 -19.04
N ASP A 115 9.42 5.07 -18.05
CA ASP A 115 9.97 5.16 -16.69
C ASP A 115 10.06 3.80 -16.00
N VAL A 116 9.04 2.95 -16.18
CA VAL A 116 8.99 1.60 -15.63
C VAL A 116 10.02 0.71 -16.33
N ILE A 117 10.14 0.82 -17.64
CA ILE A 117 11.14 0.07 -18.44
C ILE A 117 12.56 0.47 -18.03
N ASN A 118 12.82 1.77 -17.87
CA ASN A 118 14.13 2.26 -17.42
C ASN A 118 14.49 1.72 -16.04
N TRP A 119 13.52 1.67 -15.11
CA TRP A 119 13.73 1.08 -13.80
C TRP A 119 14.11 -0.41 -13.90
N PHE A 120 13.42 -1.19 -14.74
CA PHE A 120 13.72 -2.60 -14.92
C PHE A 120 15.13 -2.82 -15.49
N VAL A 121 15.55 -2.01 -16.46
CA VAL A 121 16.89 -2.09 -17.04
C VAL A 121 17.97 -1.78 -16.01
N GLN A 122 17.74 -0.80 -15.13
CA GLN A 122 18.69 -0.41 -14.09
C GLN A 122 18.88 -1.49 -13.02
N HIS A 123 17.81 -2.21 -12.65
CA HIS A 123 17.84 -3.20 -11.58
C HIS A 123 17.89 -4.65 -12.08
N ALA A 124 18.06 -4.87 -13.40
CA ALA A 124 18.07 -6.19 -14.00
C ALA A 124 19.12 -7.14 -13.41
N GLU A 125 20.32 -6.63 -13.08
CA GLU A 125 21.42 -7.40 -12.50
C GLU A 125 21.18 -7.79 -11.03
N GLU A 126 20.34 -7.06 -10.30
CA GLU A 126 20.02 -7.38 -8.90
C GLU A 126 18.84 -8.36 -8.80
N LEU A 127 18.07 -8.50 -9.88
CA LEU A 127 16.88 -9.35 -9.95
C LEU A 127 17.16 -10.76 -10.52
N TYR A 128 18.34 -10.99 -11.13
CA TYR A 128 18.76 -12.25 -11.78
C TYR A 128 20.21 -12.60 -11.48
#